data_AF-A0A1G2F725-F1
#
_entry.id   AF-A0A1G2F725-F1
#
_cell.length_a   1.000
_cell.length_b   1.000
_cell.length_c   1.000
_cell.angle_alpha   90.00
_cell.angle_beta   90.00
_cell.angle_gamma   90.00
#
_symmetry.space_group_name_H-M   'P 1'
#
loop_
_entity.id
_entity.type
_entity.pdbx_description
1 polymer ?
#
loop_
_entity_poly.entity_id
_entity_poly.type
_entity_poly.pdbx_seq_one_letter_code
_entity_poly.pdbx_strand_id
1 'polypeptide(L)'
;MIIAAKKSRKLFVQFLNFLLIAFIAVFFIPKFSWAQVVINEIFSDPEGGDTGKEWIELYNSGSQAVQLNGWQINGSGKYFTFPPFLLVPNSHLLILWRADGQNTANQIFTKTETIDANIGNTSGFIALFNSKEHNKDTIVDYLEYGKAGQTLEPTAASALIWQREQFLPAASEGQSLGLKQDGQDRNLNDDWQIFLAPTPGQANGTIVNTAKQETSQQQNEITTATPPDETASSASPVYSNYSDKVLINEFMPWPSSENEWVELLSFSEQIIDLSGWQIDDAVQESSPQKISDGTLINPGQFLKIELGKNILNNGGDQIRLVWPDGQFLHSISYTNAKPDFSSSRFENGSWFWTNQPTPGQENKKITQKTSDPPQTKHSDLTNDLSPVQQSPPQTITAISEAVSQEKIAVSSKKIDNYATPADSPDEKPLSQTQAAVSYVPAVAQIAEKSSDFSPLLALAAIVGLSCFSGIAIVYFKRKKLIDRE
;
A
#
# COMPACT_ATOMS: atom_id res chain seq x y z
N MET A 1 -19.19 56.34 29.36
CA MET A 1 -19.94 55.08 29.59
C MET A 1 -20.65 54.58 28.32
N ILE A 2 -21.39 55.42 27.59
CA ILE A 2 -22.21 55.01 26.42
C ILE A 2 -21.37 54.44 25.24
N ILE A 3 -20.18 54.98 24.99
CA ILE A 3 -19.28 54.51 23.90
C ILE A 3 -18.76 53.09 24.18
N ALA A 4 -18.45 52.77 25.44
CA ALA A 4 -17.99 51.44 25.84
C ALA A 4 -19.09 50.37 25.68
N ALA A 5 -20.34 50.71 25.99
CA ALA A 5 -21.49 49.82 25.83
C ALA A 5 -21.86 49.54 24.36
N LYS A 6 -21.65 50.50 23.45
CA LYS A 6 -21.83 50.26 22.00
C LYS A 6 -20.74 49.35 21.43
N LYS A 7 -19.50 49.48 21.90
CA LYS A 7 -18.38 48.66 21.46
C LYS A 7 -18.54 47.19 21.90
N SER A 8 -19.00 46.95 23.13
CA SER A 8 -19.26 45.59 23.64
C SER A 8 -20.39 44.88 22.89
N ARG A 9 -21.46 45.59 22.51
CA ARG A 9 -22.55 45.03 21.70
C ARG A 9 -22.08 44.59 20.31
N LYS A 10 -21.22 45.37 19.67
CA LYS A 10 -20.66 45.03 18.34
C LYS A 10 -19.76 43.80 18.40
N LEU A 11 -18.91 43.70 19.43
CA LEU A 11 -18.07 42.53 19.68
C LEU A 11 -18.90 41.27 19.98
N PHE A 12 -19.99 41.40 20.73
CA PHE A 12 -20.89 40.28 21.03
C PHE A 12 -21.60 39.73 19.78
N VAL A 13 -22.08 40.61 18.89
CA VAL A 13 -22.71 40.20 17.61
C VAL A 13 -21.69 39.55 16.67
N GLN A 14 -20.45 40.05 16.61
CA GLN A 14 -19.39 39.44 15.82
C GLN A 14 -19.02 38.03 16.33
N PHE A 15 -18.98 37.86 17.65
CA PHE A 15 -18.77 36.55 18.27
C PHE A 15 -19.90 35.57 17.94
N LEU A 16 -21.17 36.02 18.02
CA LEU A 16 -22.32 35.19 17.68
C LEU A 16 -22.35 34.79 16.21
N ASN A 17 -22.00 35.70 15.30
CA ASN A 17 -21.90 35.41 13.87
C ASN A 17 -20.77 34.41 13.56
N PHE A 18 -19.64 34.51 14.25
CA PHE A 18 -18.55 33.54 14.13
C PHE A 18 -19.00 32.14 14.60
N LEU A 19 -19.71 32.07 15.73
CA LEU A 19 -20.24 30.81 16.27
C LEU A 19 -21.29 30.19 15.32
N LEU A 20 -22.11 31.01 14.67
CA LEU A 20 -23.07 30.57 13.66
C LEU A 20 -22.37 30.05 12.39
N ILE A 21 -21.32 30.73 11.90
CA ILE A 21 -20.54 30.27 10.74
C ILE A 21 -19.82 28.96 11.05
N ALA A 22 -19.21 28.84 12.24
CA ALA A 22 -18.58 27.60 12.68
C ALA A 22 -19.59 26.45 12.79
N PHE A 23 -20.80 26.72 13.30
CA PHE A 23 -21.88 25.73 13.38
C PHE A 23 -22.36 25.29 11.99
N ILE A 24 -22.51 26.22 11.04
CA ILE A 24 -22.87 25.90 9.65
C ILE A 24 -21.77 25.08 8.98
N ALA A 25 -20.49 25.41 9.21
CA ALA A 25 -19.36 24.69 8.63
C ALA A 25 -19.31 23.21 9.05
N VAL A 26 -19.82 22.85 10.24
CA VAL A 26 -19.95 21.45 10.67
C VAL A 26 -20.89 20.63 9.77
N PHE A 27 -21.90 21.26 9.17
CA PHE A 27 -22.83 20.60 8.23
C PHE A 27 -22.27 20.47 6.80
N PHE A 28 -21.18 21.18 6.48
CA PHE A 28 -20.49 21.13 5.19
C PHE A 28 -19.16 20.36 5.25
N ILE A 29 -18.88 19.64 6.34
CA ILE A 29 -17.77 18.69 6.38
C ILE A 29 -18.11 17.57 5.37
N PRO A 30 -17.24 17.26 4.39
CA PRO A 30 -17.46 16.15 3.48
C PRO A 30 -17.62 14.87 4.29
N LYS A 31 -18.79 14.24 4.17
CA LYS A 31 -19.02 12.92 4.73
C LYS A 31 -18.31 11.93 3.83
N PHE A 32 -17.21 11.36 4.30
CA PHE A 32 -16.68 10.15 3.70
C PHE A 32 -17.71 9.04 3.91
N SER A 33 -18.27 8.55 2.82
CA SER A 33 -19.11 7.34 2.81
C SER A 33 -18.22 6.21 2.35
N TRP A 34 -17.95 5.25 3.21
CA TRP A 34 -17.35 3.98 2.78
C TRP A 34 -18.31 3.29 1.81
N ALA A 35 -17.76 2.52 0.86
CA ALA A 35 -18.58 1.58 0.12
C ALA A 35 -19.25 0.65 1.13
N GLN A 36 -20.57 0.52 1.02
CA GLN A 36 -21.34 -0.28 1.97
C GLN A 36 -21.01 -1.77 1.85
N VAL A 37 -20.67 -2.23 0.64
CA VAL A 37 -20.22 -3.59 0.37
C VAL A 37 -18.81 -3.48 -0.19
N VAL A 38 -17.88 -4.17 0.44
CA VAL A 38 -16.46 -4.20 0.07
C VAL A 38 -15.99 -5.63 -0.15
N ILE A 39 -14.91 -5.79 -0.88
CA ILE A 39 -14.12 -7.01 -0.98
C ILE A 39 -13.35 -7.13 0.33
N ASN A 40 -13.54 -8.24 1.03
CA ASN A 40 -13.01 -8.43 2.37
C ASN A 40 -11.77 -9.31 2.39
N GLU A 41 -11.75 -10.36 1.58
CA GLU A 41 -10.66 -11.34 1.54
C GLU A 41 -10.69 -12.11 0.22
N ILE A 42 -9.54 -12.52 -0.29
CA ILE A 42 -9.39 -13.32 -1.50
C ILE A 42 -8.46 -14.49 -1.23
N PHE A 43 -8.81 -15.66 -1.78
CA PHE A 43 -8.01 -16.87 -1.72
C PHE A 43 -7.74 -17.35 -3.14
N SER A 44 -6.62 -16.89 -3.69
CA SER A 44 -6.25 -17.06 -5.11
C SER A 44 -5.23 -18.16 -5.37
N ASP A 45 -4.58 -18.70 -4.33
CA ASP A 45 -3.53 -19.72 -4.48
C ASP A 45 -3.78 -20.87 -3.48
N PRO A 46 -4.81 -21.71 -3.68
CA PRO A 46 -5.09 -22.85 -2.81
C PRO A 46 -4.04 -23.96 -2.97
N GLU A 47 -3.80 -24.75 -1.91
CA GLU A 47 -2.90 -25.90 -2.01
C GLU A 47 -3.34 -26.89 -3.13
N GLY A 48 -2.40 -27.18 -4.04
CA GLY A 48 -2.59 -28.08 -5.18
C GLY A 48 -3.26 -27.40 -6.39
N GLY A 49 -4.28 -28.04 -6.98
CA GLY A 49 -5.00 -27.44 -8.12
C GLY A 49 -6.10 -26.47 -7.67
N ASP A 50 -6.24 -25.34 -8.38
CA ASP A 50 -7.13 -24.24 -7.94
C ASP A 50 -8.60 -24.37 -8.33
N THR A 51 -8.93 -25.12 -9.39
CA THR A 51 -10.31 -25.16 -9.90
C THR A 51 -11.29 -25.59 -8.81
N GLY A 52 -12.24 -24.69 -8.51
CA GLY A 52 -13.29 -24.91 -7.51
C GLY A 52 -12.86 -24.74 -6.05
N LYS A 53 -11.63 -24.26 -5.79
CA LYS A 53 -11.10 -24.03 -4.43
C LYS A 53 -10.85 -22.56 -4.11
N GLU A 54 -10.72 -21.72 -5.12
CA GLU A 54 -10.54 -20.28 -4.96
C GLU A 54 -11.83 -19.61 -4.52
N TRP A 55 -11.71 -18.48 -3.82
CA TRP A 55 -12.87 -17.71 -3.43
C TRP A 55 -12.55 -16.23 -3.23
N ILE A 56 -13.61 -15.43 -3.33
CA ILE A 56 -13.61 -14.00 -3.02
C ILE A 56 -14.68 -13.79 -1.96
N GLU A 57 -14.36 -13.06 -0.91
CA GLU A 57 -15.29 -12.68 0.14
C GLU A 57 -15.72 -11.23 -0.01
N LEU A 58 -17.03 -10.97 0.12
CA LEU A 58 -17.58 -9.63 0.29
C LEU A 58 -18.06 -9.46 1.72
N TYR A 59 -17.93 -8.24 2.25
CA TYR A 59 -18.48 -7.85 3.54
C TYR A 59 -19.37 -6.61 3.41
N ASN A 60 -20.53 -6.63 4.06
CA ASN A 60 -21.39 -5.45 4.16
C ASN A 60 -21.10 -4.69 5.46
N SER A 61 -20.33 -3.61 5.34
CA SER A 61 -19.92 -2.73 6.45
C SER A 61 -20.99 -1.72 6.87
N GLY A 62 -22.07 -1.58 6.09
CA GLY A 62 -23.15 -0.66 6.39
C GLY A 62 -24.19 -1.22 7.35
N SER A 63 -25.07 -0.33 7.81
CA SER A 63 -26.17 -0.65 8.73
C SER A 63 -27.44 -1.15 8.04
N GLN A 64 -27.45 -1.25 6.71
CA GLN A 64 -28.61 -1.69 5.91
C GLN A 64 -28.28 -2.93 5.07
N ALA A 65 -29.29 -3.72 4.75
CA ALA A 65 -29.10 -4.84 3.83
C ALA A 65 -28.98 -4.32 2.39
N VAL A 66 -28.12 -4.93 1.58
CA VAL A 66 -27.90 -4.58 0.17
C VAL A 66 -28.36 -5.70 -0.74
N GLN A 67 -29.17 -5.36 -1.74
CA GLN A 67 -29.55 -6.28 -2.79
C GLN A 67 -28.47 -6.32 -3.87
N LEU A 68 -27.84 -7.48 -4.05
CA LEU A 68 -26.77 -7.68 -5.03
C LEU A 68 -27.29 -8.10 -6.42
N ASN A 69 -28.60 -8.28 -6.60
CA ASN A 69 -29.16 -8.72 -7.88
C ASN A 69 -28.67 -7.85 -9.05
N GLY A 70 -27.99 -8.47 -10.02
CA GLY A 70 -27.48 -7.77 -11.21
C GLY A 70 -26.19 -6.99 -11.00
N TRP A 71 -25.63 -6.95 -9.79
CA TRP A 71 -24.24 -6.57 -9.57
C TRP A 71 -23.33 -7.54 -10.33
N GLN A 72 -22.09 -7.13 -10.58
CA GLN A 72 -21.10 -7.98 -11.25
C GLN A 72 -19.76 -7.96 -10.54
N ILE A 73 -19.07 -9.11 -10.55
CA ILE A 73 -17.70 -9.24 -10.04
C ILE A 73 -16.81 -9.86 -11.11
N ASN A 74 -15.55 -9.41 -11.17
CA ASN A 74 -14.56 -9.89 -12.12
C ASN A 74 -13.23 -10.14 -11.40
N GLY A 75 -12.75 -11.39 -11.43
CA GLY A 75 -11.46 -11.80 -10.88
C GLY A 75 -10.46 -12.36 -11.91
N SER A 76 -10.92 -12.63 -13.14
CA SER A 76 -10.14 -13.39 -14.14
C SER A 76 -10.34 -12.89 -15.58
N GLY A 77 -10.82 -11.65 -15.75
CA GLY A 77 -11.21 -11.09 -17.05
C GLY A 77 -12.64 -11.43 -17.50
N LYS A 78 -13.40 -12.20 -16.71
CA LYS A 78 -14.81 -12.54 -16.95
C LYS A 78 -15.70 -11.99 -15.84
N TYR A 79 -16.86 -11.48 -16.22
CA TYR A 79 -17.85 -10.94 -15.28
C TYR A 79 -18.85 -12.03 -14.87
N PHE A 80 -18.90 -12.34 -13.58
CA PHE A 80 -19.99 -13.08 -12.97
C PHE A 80 -21.12 -12.10 -12.59
N THR A 81 -22.37 -12.44 -12.90
CA THR A 81 -23.53 -11.63 -12.50
C THR A 81 -24.18 -12.25 -11.28
N PHE A 82 -24.30 -11.48 -10.20
CA PHE A 82 -24.95 -11.95 -8.99
C PHE A 82 -26.44 -12.24 -9.24
N PRO A 83 -26.94 -13.41 -8.84
CA PRO A 83 -28.38 -13.68 -8.78
C PRO A 83 -29.03 -12.84 -7.67
N PRO A 84 -30.36 -12.89 -7.51
CA PRO A 84 -31.03 -12.30 -6.37
C PRO A 84 -30.42 -12.80 -5.04
N PHE A 85 -29.74 -11.90 -4.34
CA PHE A 85 -29.10 -12.16 -3.07
C PHE A 85 -29.16 -10.90 -2.20
N LEU A 86 -29.60 -11.06 -0.95
CA LEU A 86 -29.69 -9.98 0.02
C LEU A 86 -28.54 -10.12 1.02
N LEU A 87 -27.51 -9.27 0.90
CA LEU A 87 -26.39 -9.24 1.83
C LEU A 87 -26.77 -8.37 3.03
N VAL A 88 -26.97 -8.98 4.19
CA VAL A 88 -27.42 -8.29 5.40
C VAL A 88 -26.29 -7.50 6.07
N PRO A 89 -26.57 -6.50 6.93
CA PRO A 89 -25.55 -5.73 7.64
C PRO A 89 -24.57 -6.61 8.41
N ASN A 90 -23.30 -6.22 8.43
CA ASN A 90 -22.21 -6.86 9.18
C ASN A 90 -22.10 -8.37 8.91
N SER A 91 -22.27 -8.78 7.66
CA SER A 91 -22.19 -10.17 7.25
C SER A 91 -21.32 -10.36 6.02
N HIS A 92 -20.76 -11.57 5.93
CA HIS A 92 -19.87 -12.01 4.86
C HIS A 92 -20.63 -12.84 3.82
N LEU A 93 -20.17 -12.75 2.58
CA LEU A 93 -20.61 -13.59 1.46
C LEU A 93 -19.38 -14.15 0.74
N LEU A 94 -19.29 -15.47 0.66
CA LEU A 94 -18.27 -16.14 -0.13
C LEU A 94 -18.75 -16.37 -1.56
N ILE A 95 -17.96 -15.91 -2.52
CA ILE A 95 -18.08 -16.23 -3.93
C ILE A 95 -17.06 -17.32 -4.21
N LEU A 96 -17.53 -18.56 -4.30
CA LEU A 96 -16.70 -19.71 -4.64
C LEU A 96 -16.43 -19.69 -6.14
N TRP A 97 -15.20 -19.32 -6.48
CA TRP A 97 -14.78 -19.02 -7.83
C TRP A 97 -14.56 -20.31 -8.61
N ARG A 98 -15.17 -20.37 -9.80
CA ARG A 98 -15.11 -21.52 -10.70
C ARG A 98 -15.53 -22.84 -10.04
N ALA A 99 -16.38 -22.77 -9.02
CA ALA A 99 -16.89 -23.92 -8.29
C ALA A 99 -18.34 -24.20 -8.70
N ASP A 100 -18.67 -25.48 -8.92
CA ASP A 100 -20.05 -25.91 -9.11
C ASP A 100 -20.72 -26.20 -7.77
N GLY A 101 -21.99 -25.84 -7.65
CA GLY A 101 -22.76 -26.06 -6.44
C GLY A 101 -24.12 -25.38 -6.48
N GLN A 102 -24.79 -25.37 -5.34
CA GLN A 102 -26.04 -24.64 -5.15
C GLN A 102 -25.80 -23.49 -4.18
N ASN A 103 -26.27 -22.29 -4.56
CA ASN A 103 -26.14 -21.11 -3.70
C ASN A 103 -26.83 -21.35 -2.36
N THR A 104 -26.22 -20.84 -1.30
CA THR A 104 -26.74 -20.91 0.08
C THR A 104 -27.04 -19.50 0.60
N ALA A 105 -27.31 -19.38 1.90
CA ALA A 105 -27.52 -18.08 2.54
C ALA A 105 -26.24 -17.22 2.64
N ASN A 106 -25.06 -17.80 2.46
CA ASN A 106 -23.77 -17.12 2.64
C ASN A 106 -22.71 -17.52 1.59
N GLN A 107 -23.08 -18.33 0.60
CA GLN A 107 -22.17 -18.78 -0.46
C GLN A 107 -22.86 -18.70 -1.82
N ILE A 108 -22.11 -18.22 -2.82
CA ILE A 108 -22.50 -18.23 -4.23
C ILE A 108 -21.45 -19.00 -5.03
N PHE A 109 -21.92 -19.91 -5.88
CA PHE A 109 -21.09 -20.74 -6.76
C PHE A 109 -21.11 -20.14 -8.16
N THR A 110 -19.95 -19.71 -8.68
CA THR A 110 -19.92 -19.09 -10.01
C THR A 110 -20.09 -20.11 -11.14
N LYS A 111 -19.86 -21.40 -10.86
CA LYS A 111 -19.83 -22.53 -11.79
C LYS A 111 -18.72 -22.48 -12.84
N THR A 112 -18.23 -23.64 -13.23
CA THR A 112 -17.20 -23.76 -14.28
C THR A 112 -17.73 -23.43 -15.68
N GLU A 113 -19.04 -23.50 -15.89
CA GLU A 113 -19.68 -23.17 -17.17
C GLU A 113 -19.79 -21.65 -17.42
N THR A 114 -19.85 -20.85 -16.35
CA THR A 114 -19.99 -19.39 -16.46
C THR A 114 -18.64 -18.69 -16.37
N ILE A 115 -17.75 -19.18 -15.51
CA ILE A 115 -16.39 -18.68 -15.34
C ILE A 115 -15.42 -19.75 -15.83
N ASP A 116 -14.61 -19.41 -16.85
CA ASP A 116 -13.74 -20.33 -17.55
C ASP A 116 -12.26 -20.21 -17.18
N ALA A 117 -11.91 -19.30 -16.25
CA ALA A 117 -10.55 -19.10 -15.77
C ALA A 117 -10.50 -18.96 -14.23
N ASN A 118 -9.42 -19.48 -13.63
CA ASN A 118 -9.10 -19.30 -12.21
C ASN A 118 -8.67 -17.83 -11.96
N ILE A 119 -8.63 -17.43 -10.70
CA ILE A 119 -7.98 -16.18 -10.29
C ILE A 119 -6.46 -16.37 -10.48
N GLY A 120 -5.70 -15.29 -10.71
CA GLY A 120 -4.26 -15.43 -10.97
C GLY A 120 -3.46 -15.61 -9.68
N ASN A 121 -2.77 -16.72 -9.48
CA ASN A 121 -2.05 -16.98 -8.22
C ASN A 121 -0.96 -15.93 -7.92
N THR A 122 -0.18 -15.55 -8.93
CA THR A 122 0.96 -14.63 -8.76
C THR A 122 0.62 -13.15 -8.98
N SER A 123 -0.48 -12.87 -9.68
CA SER A 123 -0.98 -11.51 -9.90
C SER A 123 -2.40 -11.53 -10.46
N GLY A 124 -3.21 -10.55 -10.08
CA GLY A 124 -4.56 -10.40 -10.60
C GLY A 124 -5.23 -9.14 -10.07
N PHE A 125 -6.53 -9.03 -10.31
CA PHE A 125 -7.38 -7.99 -9.74
C PHE A 125 -8.74 -8.58 -9.40
N ILE A 126 -9.41 -7.98 -8.43
CA ILE A 126 -10.85 -8.17 -8.21
C ILE A 126 -11.53 -6.83 -8.39
N ALA A 127 -12.59 -6.78 -9.20
CA ALA A 127 -13.40 -5.58 -9.39
C ALA A 127 -14.87 -5.90 -9.14
N LEU A 128 -15.51 -5.12 -8.27
CA LEU A 128 -16.93 -5.22 -7.94
C LEU A 128 -17.70 -4.05 -8.56
N PHE A 129 -18.80 -4.34 -9.24
CA PHE A 129 -19.68 -3.36 -9.87
C PHE A 129 -21.11 -3.51 -9.37
N ASN A 130 -21.80 -2.39 -9.13
CA ASN A 130 -23.21 -2.39 -8.71
C ASN A 130 -24.21 -2.58 -9.87
N SER A 131 -23.72 -2.74 -11.10
CA SER A 131 -24.55 -2.91 -12.29
C SER A 131 -23.80 -3.66 -13.41
N LYS A 132 -24.46 -3.82 -14.56
CA LYS A 132 -23.86 -4.40 -15.78
C LYS A 132 -23.04 -3.41 -16.61
N GLU A 133 -23.16 -2.11 -16.32
CA GLU A 133 -22.28 -1.11 -16.92
C GLU A 133 -20.95 -1.11 -16.15
N HIS A 134 -19.81 -1.04 -16.85
CA HIS A 134 -18.47 -1.08 -16.26
C HIS A 134 -17.76 0.24 -16.46
N ASN A 135 -17.98 1.18 -15.53
CA ASN A 135 -17.41 2.51 -15.58
C ASN A 135 -17.14 3.04 -14.17
N LYS A 136 -16.58 4.25 -14.08
CA LYS A 136 -16.21 4.87 -12.79
C LYS A 136 -17.39 5.10 -11.84
N ASP A 137 -18.63 5.15 -12.34
CA ASP A 137 -19.82 5.44 -11.54
C ASP A 137 -20.47 4.15 -11.00
N THR A 138 -20.05 3.00 -11.53
CA THR A 138 -20.64 1.69 -11.25
C THR A 138 -19.68 0.74 -10.57
N ILE A 139 -18.36 0.98 -10.67
CA ILE A 139 -17.37 0.28 -9.85
C ILE A 139 -17.55 0.70 -8.39
N VAL A 140 -17.72 -0.28 -7.52
CA VAL A 140 -17.97 -0.11 -6.09
C VAL A 140 -16.69 -0.32 -5.31
N ASP A 141 -15.92 -1.32 -5.72
CA ASP A 141 -14.70 -1.70 -5.04
C ASP A 141 -13.72 -2.37 -6.00
N TYR A 142 -12.44 -2.29 -5.67
CA TYR A 142 -11.35 -2.75 -6.48
C TYR A 142 -10.11 -3.04 -5.64
N LEU A 143 -9.45 -4.14 -5.97
CA LEU A 143 -8.06 -4.38 -5.59
C LEU A 143 -7.30 -4.98 -6.77
N GLU A 144 -5.99 -4.76 -6.79
CA GLU A 144 -5.06 -5.55 -7.59
C GLU A 144 -3.88 -6.01 -6.77
N TYR A 145 -3.31 -7.15 -7.15
CA TYR A 145 -2.23 -7.79 -6.43
C TYR A 145 -1.20 -8.42 -7.36
N GLY A 146 0.01 -8.60 -6.84
CA GLY A 146 1.18 -9.16 -7.52
C GLY A 146 1.78 -8.31 -8.64
N LYS A 147 0.97 -7.50 -9.32
CA LYS A 147 1.41 -6.58 -10.37
C LYS A 147 0.43 -5.43 -10.55
N ALA A 148 0.98 -4.22 -10.64
CA ALA A 148 0.26 -3.00 -10.98
C ALA A 148 -0.30 -2.98 -12.42
N GLY A 149 -1.24 -2.06 -12.66
CA GLY A 149 -1.70 -1.72 -14.00
C GLY A 149 -2.59 -2.80 -14.61
N GLN A 150 -3.41 -3.45 -13.78
CA GLN A 150 -4.38 -4.42 -14.28
C GLN A 150 -5.46 -3.70 -15.09
N THR A 151 -6.22 -4.47 -15.88
CA THR A 151 -7.09 -3.93 -16.93
C THR A 151 -8.12 -2.90 -16.44
N LEU A 152 -8.59 -3.03 -15.19
CA LEU A 152 -9.62 -2.16 -14.61
C LEU A 152 -9.08 -1.07 -13.68
N GLU A 153 -7.76 -1.01 -13.46
CA GLU A 153 -7.11 0.02 -12.65
C GLU A 153 -7.47 1.45 -13.10
N PRO A 154 -7.47 1.81 -14.41
CA PRO A 154 -7.83 3.17 -14.82
C PRO A 154 -9.28 3.53 -14.46
N THR A 155 -10.19 2.56 -14.46
CA THR A 155 -11.60 2.74 -14.09
C THR A 155 -11.73 2.97 -12.58
N ALA A 156 -11.08 2.15 -11.77
CA ALA A 156 -11.04 2.26 -10.31
C ALA A 156 -10.39 3.58 -9.85
N ALA A 157 -9.29 3.97 -10.49
CA ALA A 157 -8.63 5.25 -10.23
C ALA A 157 -9.50 6.45 -10.65
N SER A 158 -10.22 6.35 -11.76
CA SER A 158 -11.18 7.40 -12.18
C SER A 158 -12.37 7.52 -11.23
N ALA A 159 -12.67 6.47 -10.48
CA ALA A 159 -13.67 6.44 -9.42
C ALA A 159 -13.13 6.88 -8.05
N LEU A 160 -11.81 7.15 -7.94
CA LEU A 160 -11.11 7.50 -6.70
C LEU A 160 -11.18 6.40 -5.62
N ILE A 161 -11.32 5.14 -6.04
CA ILE A 161 -11.32 3.96 -5.15
C ILE A 161 -10.07 3.10 -5.31
N TRP A 162 -9.11 3.54 -6.11
CA TRP A 162 -7.81 2.92 -6.21
C TRP A 162 -6.76 3.95 -6.61
N GLN A 163 -5.52 3.76 -6.18
CA GLN A 163 -4.40 4.58 -6.62
C GLN A 163 -3.69 3.90 -7.78
N ARG A 164 -3.41 4.64 -8.84
CA ARG A 164 -2.69 4.07 -9.99
C ARG A 164 -1.29 3.64 -9.61
N GLU A 165 -0.85 2.58 -10.28
CA GLU A 165 0.42 1.88 -10.16
C GLU A 165 0.65 1.26 -8.77
N GLN A 166 -0.40 1.12 -7.97
CA GLN A 166 -0.37 0.48 -6.65
C GLN A 166 -0.97 -0.91 -6.72
N PHE A 167 -0.37 -1.86 -6.02
CA PHE A 167 -0.84 -3.23 -5.92
C PHE A 167 -0.48 -3.86 -4.57
N LEU A 168 -1.27 -4.82 -4.15
CA LEU A 168 -1.04 -5.64 -2.96
C LEU A 168 -0.03 -6.77 -3.26
N PRO A 169 0.69 -7.29 -2.27
CA PRO A 169 1.47 -8.52 -2.48
C PRO A 169 0.53 -9.69 -2.84
N ALA A 170 1.01 -10.61 -3.68
CA ALA A 170 0.31 -11.87 -3.91
C ALA A 170 0.45 -12.75 -2.66
N ALA A 171 -0.65 -13.33 -2.19
CA ALA A 171 -0.63 -14.36 -1.15
C ALA A 171 0.06 -15.62 -1.70
N SER A 172 0.86 -16.29 -0.87
CA SER A 172 1.48 -17.57 -1.27
C SER A 172 0.46 -18.71 -1.19
N GLU A 173 0.82 -19.87 -1.74
CA GLU A 173 0.00 -21.08 -1.66
C GLU A 173 -0.51 -21.36 -0.23
N GLY A 174 -1.81 -21.58 -0.11
CA GLY A 174 -2.51 -21.82 1.16
C GLY A 174 -2.82 -20.57 1.98
N GLN A 175 -2.40 -19.38 1.54
CA GLN A 175 -2.66 -18.10 2.18
C GLN A 175 -3.73 -17.30 1.43
N SER A 176 -4.30 -16.31 2.10
CA SER A 176 -5.24 -15.36 1.51
C SER A 176 -4.78 -13.93 1.72
N LEU A 177 -5.35 -13.01 0.94
CA LEU A 177 -5.14 -11.57 1.04
C LEU A 177 -6.47 -10.94 1.45
N GLY A 178 -6.51 -10.22 2.57
CA GLY A 178 -7.75 -9.61 3.03
C GLY A 178 -7.55 -8.34 3.84
N LEU A 179 -8.65 -7.62 4.07
CA LEU A 179 -8.67 -6.43 4.90
C LEU A 179 -8.20 -6.75 6.32
N LYS A 180 -7.42 -5.87 6.94
CA LYS A 180 -6.93 -6.02 8.31
C LYS A 180 -8.07 -6.12 9.32
N GLN A 181 -9.17 -5.42 9.04
CA GLN A 181 -10.41 -5.49 9.79
C GLN A 181 -11.59 -5.46 8.82
N ASP A 182 -12.61 -6.27 9.09
CA ASP A 182 -13.78 -6.37 8.23
C ASP A 182 -14.36 -5.01 7.88
N GLY A 183 -14.52 -4.78 6.58
CA GLY A 183 -15.19 -3.58 6.07
C GLY A 183 -14.41 -2.28 6.18
N GLN A 184 -13.21 -2.27 6.78
CA GLN A 184 -12.38 -1.07 6.89
C GLN A 184 -11.53 -0.90 5.65
N ASP A 185 -12.19 -0.43 4.58
CA ASP A 185 -11.55 -0.12 3.31
C ASP A 185 -11.50 1.39 3.09
N ARG A 186 -10.30 1.96 3.14
CA ARG A 186 -10.01 3.36 2.84
C ARG A 186 -9.52 3.51 1.40
N ASN A 187 -9.61 2.46 0.58
CA ASN A 187 -9.07 2.35 -0.76
C ASN A 187 -7.53 2.48 -0.78
N LEU A 188 -6.86 1.95 0.23
CA LEU A 188 -5.41 2.00 0.40
C LEU A 188 -4.83 0.60 0.57
N ASN A 189 -3.63 0.37 0.05
CA ASN A 189 -2.93 -0.89 0.24
C ASN A 189 -2.73 -1.26 1.73
N ASP A 190 -2.56 -0.27 2.60
CA ASP A 190 -2.40 -0.46 4.05
C ASP A 190 -3.65 -1.02 4.74
N ASP A 191 -4.79 -1.04 4.05
CA ASP A 191 -6.01 -1.67 4.57
C ASP A 191 -5.92 -3.20 4.52
N TRP A 192 -4.98 -3.76 3.75
CA TRP A 192 -4.89 -5.18 3.44
C TRP A 192 -3.69 -5.86 4.12
N GLN A 193 -3.80 -7.16 4.35
CA GLN A 193 -2.74 -8.03 4.86
C GLN A 193 -2.85 -9.44 4.27
N ILE A 194 -1.76 -10.20 4.35
CA ILE A 194 -1.77 -11.64 4.05
C ILE A 194 -2.14 -12.41 5.32
N PHE A 195 -3.13 -13.30 5.22
CA PHE A 195 -3.48 -14.24 6.26
C PHE A 195 -2.81 -15.60 6.01
N LEU A 196 -2.02 -16.06 6.98
CA LEU A 196 -1.44 -17.41 6.96
C LEU A 196 -2.50 -18.51 7.11
N ALA A 197 -3.61 -18.16 7.78
CA ALA A 197 -4.79 -18.99 7.92
C ALA A 197 -5.98 -18.18 7.39
N PRO A 198 -6.47 -18.48 6.17
CA PRO A 198 -7.60 -17.78 5.59
C PRO A 198 -8.84 -17.81 6.48
N THR A 199 -9.67 -16.77 6.40
CA THR A 199 -10.84 -16.58 7.28
C THR A 199 -12.19 -16.62 6.54
N PRO A 200 -12.48 -17.67 5.72
CA PRO A 200 -13.69 -17.70 4.91
C PRO A 200 -14.97 -17.68 5.78
N GLY A 201 -15.78 -16.65 5.59
CA GLY A 201 -17.02 -16.39 6.30
C GLY A 201 -16.82 -16.00 7.77
N GLN A 202 -15.62 -15.61 8.17
CA GLN A 202 -15.24 -15.24 9.54
C GLN A 202 -14.68 -13.82 9.57
N ALA A 203 -14.56 -13.25 10.77
CA ALA A 203 -14.02 -11.91 10.92
C ALA A 203 -12.48 -11.88 10.86
N ASN A 204 -11.93 -10.98 10.04
CA ASN A 204 -10.50 -10.81 9.79
C ASN A 204 -9.69 -10.37 11.03
N GLY A 205 -10.36 -9.88 12.09
CA GLY A 205 -9.73 -9.27 13.27
C GLY A 205 -9.50 -10.17 14.50
N THR A 206 -9.63 -11.51 14.41
CA THR A 206 -9.74 -12.36 15.61
C THR A 206 -8.80 -13.58 15.73
N ILE A 207 -7.77 -13.76 14.89
CA ILE A 207 -6.91 -14.98 14.97
C ILE A 207 -5.42 -14.63 15.01
N VAL A 208 -4.80 -14.99 16.14
CA VAL A 208 -3.37 -15.26 16.32
C VAL A 208 -2.95 -16.33 15.32
N ASN A 209 -1.92 -16.06 14.52
CA ASN A 209 -1.22 -17.04 13.66
C ASN A 209 -0.86 -18.30 14.46
N THR A 210 -1.77 -19.27 14.50
CA THR A 210 -1.53 -20.59 15.08
C THR A 210 -1.19 -21.51 13.91
N ALA A 211 0.08 -21.87 13.83
CA ALA A 211 0.58 -22.87 12.90
C ALA A 211 -0.20 -24.19 13.07
N LYS A 212 -0.46 -24.86 11.94
CA LYS A 212 -0.89 -26.26 11.80
C LYS A 212 -0.37 -27.15 12.96
N GLN A 213 -1.28 -27.62 13.81
CA GLN A 213 -1.16 -28.96 14.41
C GLN A 213 -2.35 -29.78 13.92
N GLU A 214 -2.09 -30.77 13.08
CA GLU A 214 -3.08 -31.78 12.73
C GLU A 214 -3.16 -32.89 13.79
N THR A 215 -4.41 -33.13 14.21
CA THR A 215 -5.05 -34.38 14.63
C THR A 215 -4.60 -35.10 15.90
N SER A 216 -5.53 -35.20 16.87
CA SER A 216 -6.18 -36.48 17.21
C SER A 216 -7.43 -36.32 18.09
N GLN A 217 -8.56 -36.81 17.53
CA GLN A 217 -9.70 -37.50 18.15
C GLN A 217 -10.81 -36.74 18.90
N GLN A 218 -12.02 -36.87 18.34
CA GLN A 218 -13.31 -36.75 19.03
C GLN A 218 -13.40 -37.75 20.20
N GLN A 219 -13.89 -37.30 21.35
CA GLN A 219 -14.92 -38.05 22.08
C GLN A 219 -15.73 -37.13 23.00
N ASN A 220 -17.06 -37.16 22.85
CA ASN A 220 -18.02 -36.69 23.83
C ASN A 220 -17.83 -37.41 25.18
N GLU A 221 -17.86 -36.68 26.30
CA GLU A 221 -18.83 -36.90 27.40
C GLU A 221 -18.65 -35.89 28.56
N ILE A 222 -19.75 -35.19 28.85
CA ILE A 222 -20.39 -34.90 30.16
C ILE A 222 -19.50 -34.48 31.37
N THR A 223 -19.87 -33.31 31.91
CA THR A 223 -19.55 -32.66 33.18
C THR A 223 -19.19 -33.55 34.38
N THR A 224 -18.12 -33.20 35.11
CA THR A 224 -18.15 -32.99 36.58
C THR A 224 -17.01 -32.05 37.00
N ALA A 225 -17.33 -31.04 37.82
CA ALA A 225 -16.40 -30.04 38.34
C ALA A 225 -15.53 -30.57 39.49
N THR A 226 -14.25 -30.17 39.54
CA THR A 226 -13.43 -30.06 40.78
C THR A 226 -12.39 -28.93 40.58
N PRO A 227 -12.03 -28.11 41.60
CA PRO A 227 -11.24 -26.87 41.44
C PRO A 227 -9.72 -27.09 41.33
N PRO A 228 -8.94 -26.05 40.94
CA PRO A 228 -7.57 -26.20 40.47
C PRO A 228 -6.55 -26.21 41.61
N ASP A 229 -5.52 -27.05 41.45
CA ASP A 229 -4.27 -26.99 42.21
C ASP A 229 -3.30 -26.04 41.49
N GLU A 230 -2.83 -25.04 42.23
CA GLU A 230 -2.10 -23.88 41.75
C GLU A 230 -0.60 -24.21 41.73
N THR A 231 -0.08 -24.61 40.57
CA THR A 231 1.36 -24.57 40.29
C THR A 231 1.59 -23.75 39.01
N ALA A 232 1.68 -22.43 39.21
CA ALA A 232 2.04 -21.48 38.15
C ALA A 232 3.49 -21.73 37.72
N SER A 233 3.65 -22.51 36.65
CA SER A 233 4.86 -22.51 35.83
C SER A 233 4.90 -21.17 35.09
N SER A 234 5.85 -20.31 35.44
CA SER A 234 6.10 -19.02 34.79
C SER A 234 6.58 -19.27 33.35
N ALA A 235 5.65 -19.42 32.41
CA ALA A 235 5.95 -19.32 31.00
C ALA A 235 6.45 -17.89 30.72
N SER A 236 7.68 -17.75 30.22
CA SER A 236 8.17 -16.48 29.70
C SER A 236 7.22 -16.00 28.59
N PRO A 237 6.90 -14.70 28.54
CA PRO A 237 6.07 -14.16 27.47
C PRO A 237 6.74 -14.44 26.12
N VAL A 238 5.99 -15.07 25.21
CA VAL A 238 6.39 -15.25 23.81
C VAL A 238 5.97 -13.98 23.08
N TYR A 239 6.93 -13.24 22.54
CA TYR A 239 6.68 -12.03 21.75
C TYR A 239 6.66 -12.36 20.26
N SER A 240 5.86 -11.66 19.48
CA SER A 240 5.83 -11.85 18.02
C SER A 240 7.15 -11.42 17.41
N ASN A 241 7.76 -12.27 16.58
CA ASN A 241 8.94 -11.93 15.81
C ASN A 241 8.64 -11.46 14.38
N TYR A 242 7.37 -11.16 14.08
CA TYR A 242 6.91 -10.58 12.82
C TYR A 242 5.95 -9.43 13.09
N SER A 243 6.14 -8.31 12.38
CA SER A 243 5.28 -7.12 12.49
C SER A 243 5.48 -6.22 11.28
N ASP A 244 4.40 -5.73 10.67
CA ASP A 244 4.44 -4.65 9.66
C ASP A 244 4.44 -3.26 10.30
N LYS A 245 4.24 -3.20 11.62
CA LYS A 245 4.17 -1.96 12.41
C LYS A 245 5.53 -1.49 12.90
N VAL A 246 6.63 -2.16 12.56
CA VAL A 246 7.99 -1.70 12.83
C VAL A 246 8.58 -1.15 11.53
N LEU A 247 8.77 0.16 11.44
CA LEU A 247 9.24 0.83 10.24
C LEU A 247 10.58 1.51 10.46
N ILE A 248 11.31 1.76 9.38
CA ILE A 248 12.49 2.64 9.41
C ILE A 248 12.00 4.05 9.72
N ASN A 249 12.53 4.63 10.79
CA ASN A 249 12.13 5.93 11.32
C ASN A 249 13.18 7.02 11.07
N GLU A 250 14.45 6.69 11.26
CA GLU A 250 15.55 7.63 11.04
C GLU A 250 16.79 6.83 10.62
N PHE A 251 17.69 7.40 9.82
CA PHE A 251 18.96 6.75 9.50
C PHE A 251 20.06 7.76 9.24
N MET A 252 21.31 7.36 9.48
CA MET A 252 22.51 8.16 9.20
C MET A 252 23.54 7.31 8.43
N PRO A 253 23.68 7.53 7.12
CA PRO A 253 24.66 6.83 6.29
C PRO A 253 26.09 7.30 6.47
N TRP A 254 26.30 8.54 6.94
CA TRP A 254 27.64 9.13 7.00
C TRP A 254 27.96 9.79 8.35
N PRO A 255 28.04 9.04 9.45
CA PRO A 255 28.55 9.57 10.72
C PRO A 255 30.05 9.86 10.64
N SER A 256 30.51 11.00 11.16
CA SER A 256 31.93 11.38 11.18
C SER A 256 32.72 10.73 12.33
N SER A 257 32.04 10.26 13.39
CA SER A 257 32.68 9.76 14.61
C SER A 257 32.10 8.47 15.19
N GLU A 258 31.08 7.89 14.55
CA GLU A 258 30.39 6.67 14.98
C GLU A 258 30.20 5.70 13.80
N ASN A 259 29.58 4.56 14.05
CA ASN A 259 29.12 3.65 12.99
C ASN A 259 27.83 4.19 12.35
N GLU A 260 27.59 3.80 11.11
CA GLU A 260 26.28 3.94 10.46
C GLU A 260 25.17 3.34 11.32
N TRP A 261 23.99 3.95 11.26
CA TRP A 261 22.86 3.46 12.04
C TRP A 261 21.54 3.69 11.36
N VAL A 262 20.59 2.84 11.72
CA VAL A 262 19.18 2.89 11.31
C VAL A 262 18.35 2.78 12.57
N GLU A 263 17.37 3.65 12.72
CA GLU A 263 16.39 3.61 13.78
C GLU A 263 15.07 3.03 13.29
N LEU A 264 14.48 2.20 14.11
CA LEU A 264 13.16 1.62 13.91
C LEU A 264 12.14 2.28 14.86
N LEU A 265 10.90 2.46 14.40
CA LEU A 265 9.76 2.89 15.22
C LEU A 265 8.69 1.81 15.19
N SER A 266 8.23 1.40 16.38
CA SER A 266 7.09 0.50 16.52
C SER A 266 5.78 1.28 16.67
N PHE A 267 4.87 1.08 15.73
CA PHE A 267 3.46 1.45 15.82
C PHE A 267 2.59 0.31 16.38
N SER A 268 3.20 -0.79 16.80
CA SER A 268 2.51 -1.94 17.39
C SER A 268 1.93 -1.56 18.76
N GLU A 269 0.79 -2.16 19.12
CA GLU A 269 0.26 -2.13 20.50
C GLU A 269 0.88 -3.21 21.40
N GLN A 270 1.72 -4.08 20.83
CA GLN A 270 2.42 -5.16 21.52
C GLN A 270 3.94 -5.01 21.42
N ILE A 271 4.67 -5.63 22.35
CA ILE A 271 6.13 -5.77 22.28
C ILE A 271 6.46 -6.69 21.10
N ILE A 272 7.36 -6.24 20.22
CA ILE A 272 7.84 -7.01 19.07
C ILE A 272 9.25 -7.50 19.35
N ASP A 273 9.49 -8.77 19.06
CA ASP A 273 10.82 -9.37 19.03
C ASP A 273 11.46 -9.14 17.66
N LEU A 274 12.60 -8.47 17.65
CA LEU A 274 13.36 -8.19 16.43
C LEU A 274 14.51 -9.17 16.23
N SER A 275 14.56 -10.26 17.02
CA SER A 275 15.56 -11.32 16.87
C SER A 275 15.61 -11.84 15.43
N GLY A 276 16.79 -11.75 14.81
CA GLY A 276 17.02 -12.25 13.46
C GLY A 276 16.49 -11.37 12.33
N TRP A 277 15.77 -10.28 12.62
CA TRP A 277 15.44 -9.27 11.60
C TRP A 277 16.72 -8.72 10.96
N GLN A 278 16.62 -8.18 9.76
CA GLN A 278 17.79 -7.82 8.98
C GLN A 278 17.65 -6.42 8.40
N ILE A 279 18.78 -5.71 8.39
CA ILE A 279 18.95 -4.44 7.70
C ILE A 279 19.87 -4.71 6.51
N ASP A 280 19.37 -4.48 5.31
CA ASP A 280 20.02 -4.84 4.07
C ASP A 280 20.15 -3.63 3.14
N ASP A 281 21.22 -3.55 2.36
CA ASP A 281 21.52 -2.45 1.43
C ASP A 281 21.23 -2.80 -0.03
N ALA A 282 21.09 -4.10 -0.35
CA ALA A 282 20.83 -4.56 -1.71
C ALA A 282 19.89 -5.77 -1.75
N VAL A 283 19.40 -6.15 -2.94
CA VAL A 283 18.52 -7.31 -3.14
C VAL A 283 19.28 -8.57 -3.53
N GLN A 284 20.38 -8.43 -4.27
CA GLN A 284 21.20 -9.53 -4.77
C GLN A 284 22.65 -9.30 -4.35
N GLU A 285 23.38 -10.39 -4.07
CA GLU A 285 24.77 -10.35 -3.61
C GLU A 285 25.01 -9.49 -2.36
N SER A 286 23.99 -9.36 -1.51
CA SER A 286 24.03 -8.56 -0.29
C SER A 286 24.58 -9.33 0.92
N SER A 287 25.02 -8.58 1.94
CA SER A 287 25.47 -9.12 3.22
C SER A 287 24.70 -8.42 4.36
N PRO A 288 23.42 -8.75 4.56
CA PRO A 288 22.55 -8.06 5.50
C PRO A 288 23.08 -8.11 6.94
N GLN A 289 22.91 -7.00 7.66
CA GLN A 289 23.16 -6.92 9.08
C GLN A 289 21.98 -7.53 9.85
N LYS A 290 22.21 -8.63 10.56
CA LYS A 290 21.20 -9.23 11.44
C LYS A 290 21.11 -8.48 12.77
N ILE A 291 19.89 -8.25 13.24
CA ILE A 291 19.55 -7.76 14.56
C ILE A 291 19.71 -8.92 15.55
N SER A 292 20.37 -8.64 16.67
CA SER A 292 20.76 -9.67 17.65
C SER A 292 19.56 -10.30 18.34
N ASP A 293 19.68 -11.58 18.69
CA ASP A 293 18.65 -12.31 19.43
C ASP A 293 18.35 -11.65 20.79
N GLY A 294 17.08 -11.68 21.19
CA GLY A 294 16.56 -11.03 22.39
C GLY A 294 16.35 -9.52 22.27
N THR A 295 16.49 -8.94 21.07
CA THR A 295 16.21 -7.51 20.84
C THR A 295 14.71 -7.28 20.79
N LEU A 296 14.16 -6.53 21.75
CA LEU A 296 12.73 -6.24 21.81
C LEU A 296 12.47 -4.75 21.56
N ILE A 297 11.38 -4.42 20.86
CA ILE A 297 10.86 -3.06 20.73
C ILE A 297 9.45 -2.98 21.32
N ASN A 298 9.28 -2.10 22.30
CA ASN A 298 7.98 -1.89 22.95
C ASN A 298 7.04 -1.03 22.08
N PRO A 299 5.72 -1.04 22.35
CA PRO A 299 4.76 -0.17 21.69
C PRO A 299 5.16 1.30 21.68
N GLY A 300 5.08 1.95 20.52
CA GLY A 300 5.39 3.37 20.36
C GLY A 300 6.86 3.74 20.60
N GLN A 301 7.77 2.77 20.75
CA GLN A 301 9.18 3.06 21.02
C GLN A 301 10.02 3.14 19.75
N PHE A 302 11.12 3.88 19.88
CA PHE A 302 12.20 4.01 18.91
C PHE A 302 13.36 3.10 19.31
N LEU A 303 14.03 2.49 18.33
CA LEU A 303 15.19 1.64 18.57
C LEU A 303 16.28 1.92 17.53
N LYS A 304 17.38 2.54 17.97
CA LYS A 304 18.60 2.73 17.17
C LYS A 304 19.32 1.38 17.04
N ILE A 305 19.53 0.94 15.80
CA ILE A 305 20.38 -0.19 15.43
C ILE A 305 21.69 0.37 14.86
N GLU A 306 22.78 0.14 15.56
CA GLU A 306 24.13 0.44 15.06
C GLU A 306 24.59 -0.68 14.12
N LEU A 307 25.06 -0.31 12.94
CA LEU A 307 25.54 -1.24 11.94
C LEU A 307 26.99 -1.60 12.24
N GLY A 308 27.29 -2.90 12.28
CA GLY A 308 28.65 -3.40 12.58
C GLY A 308 29.65 -3.22 11.44
N LYS A 309 29.16 -2.80 10.26
CA LYS A 309 29.91 -2.53 9.04
C LYS A 309 29.27 -1.33 8.35
N ASN A 310 30.07 -0.63 7.54
CA ASN A 310 29.55 0.42 6.67
C ASN A 310 28.93 -0.24 5.43
N ILE A 311 27.61 -0.38 5.44
CA ILE A 311 26.82 -0.97 4.34
C ILE A 311 26.01 0.11 3.60
N LEU A 312 25.90 1.31 4.15
CA LEU A 312 25.10 2.40 3.58
C LEU A 312 25.99 3.34 2.76
N ASN A 313 25.87 3.31 1.43
CA ASN A 313 26.72 4.09 0.54
C ASN A 313 26.44 5.61 0.64
N ASN A 314 27.50 6.40 0.83
CA ASN A 314 27.40 7.87 0.97
C ASN A 314 26.86 8.59 -0.29
N GLY A 315 27.13 8.07 -1.48
CA GLY A 315 26.65 8.63 -2.75
C GLY A 315 25.13 8.45 -2.95
N GLY A 316 24.53 7.52 -2.21
CA GLY A 316 23.14 7.11 -2.34
C GLY A 316 23.02 5.60 -2.28
N ASP A 317 21.94 5.14 -1.66
CA ASP A 317 21.70 3.71 -1.44
C ASP A 317 20.21 3.42 -1.18
N GLN A 318 19.89 2.15 -1.00
CA GLN A 318 18.64 1.69 -0.44
C GLN A 318 18.89 1.05 0.94
N ILE A 319 18.01 1.32 1.89
CA ILE A 319 17.95 0.62 3.17
C ILE A 319 16.70 -0.22 3.16
N ARG A 320 16.83 -1.51 3.44
CA ARG A 320 15.73 -2.48 3.50
C ARG A 320 15.67 -3.06 4.90
N LEU A 321 14.48 -3.07 5.47
CA LEU A 321 14.14 -3.82 6.66
C LEU A 321 13.51 -5.13 6.22
N VAL A 322 14.00 -6.23 6.75
CA VAL A 322 13.69 -7.59 6.33
C VAL A 322 13.41 -8.44 7.56
N TRP A 323 12.39 -9.29 7.51
CA TRP A 323 12.06 -10.22 8.59
C TRP A 323 13.10 -11.36 8.73
N PRO A 324 13.04 -12.15 9.83
CA PRO A 324 14.03 -13.20 10.11
C PRO A 324 14.13 -14.29 9.03
N ASP A 325 13.05 -14.52 8.29
CA ASP A 325 12.96 -15.47 7.19
C ASP A 325 13.49 -14.94 5.85
N GLY A 326 13.93 -13.67 5.81
CA GLY A 326 14.43 -13.03 4.59
C GLY A 326 13.34 -12.33 3.77
N GLN A 327 12.09 -12.31 4.22
CA GLN A 327 11.02 -11.57 3.55
C GLN A 327 11.17 -10.06 3.76
N PHE A 328 11.01 -9.32 2.67
CA PHE A 328 11.09 -7.87 2.66
C PHE A 328 9.91 -7.23 3.42
N LEU A 329 10.18 -6.23 4.25
CA LEU A 329 9.16 -5.48 4.98
C LEU A 329 9.05 -4.02 4.51
N HIS A 330 10.13 -3.25 4.55
CA HIS A 330 10.09 -1.81 4.31
C HIS A 330 11.40 -1.33 3.71
N SER A 331 11.38 -0.31 2.84
CA SER A 331 12.63 0.31 2.36
C SER A 331 12.55 1.81 2.25
N ILE A 332 13.73 2.43 2.27
CA ILE A 332 13.92 3.83 1.92
C ILE A 332 15.16 3.97 1.04
N SER A 333 15.08 4.77 -0.02
CA SER A 333 16.25 5.12 -0.83
C SER A 333 16.67 6.56 -0.59
N TYR A 334 17.96 6.82 -0.74
CA TYR A 334 18.51 8.16 -0.64
C TYR A 334 19.62 8.40 -1.64
N THR A 335 19.92 9.68 -1.85
CA THR A 335 21.03 10.13 -2.70
C THR A 335 21.80 11.22 -1.99
N ASN A 336 23.10 11.30 -2.26
CA ASN A 336 23.98 12.39 -1.82
C ASN A 336 23.95 12.63 -0.30
N ALA A 337 24.15 11.58 0.50
CA ALA A 337 24.27 11.74 1.95
C ALA A 337 25.42 12.73 2.29
N LYS A 338 25.25 13.48 3.37
CA LYS A 338 26.26 14.42 3.88
C LYS A 338 26.77 13.94 5.23
N PRO A 339 28.04 14.21 5.57
CA PRO A 339 28.59 13.89 6.88
C PRO A 339 27.72 14.46 8.01
N ASP A 340 27.39 13.63 9.00
CA ASP A 340 26.61 13.92 10.20
C ASP A 340 25.16 14.39 9.94
N PHE A 341 24.62 14.11 8.74
CA PHE A 341 23.21 14.29 8.46
C PHE A 341 22.46 12.96 8.60
N SER A 342 21.34 12.98 9.31
CA SER A 342 20.34 11.92 9.31
C SER A 342 19.13 12.30 8.45
N SER A 343 18.41 11.29 7.95
CA SER A 343 17.09 11.48 7.36
C SER A 343 16.03 10.88 8.27
N SER A 344 15.01 11.67 8.63
CA SER A 344 14.01 11.28 9.62
C SER A 344 12.58 11.33 9.06
N ARG A 345 11.77 10.33 9.40
CA ARG A 345 10.37 10.14 9.01
C ARG A 345 9.43 10.95 9.90
N PHE A 346 8.39 11.55 9.33
CA PHE A 346 7.35 12.25 10.08
C PHE A 346 6.00 11.53 9.96
N GLU A 347 5.03 11.88 10.81
CA GLU A 347 3.71 11.21 10.88
C GLU A 347 2.99 11.11 9.52
N ASN A 348 3.16 12.11 8.66
CA ASN A 348 2.58 12.15 7.31
C ASN A 348 3.39 11.35 6.25
N GLY A 349 4.37 10.55 6.66
CA GLY A 349 5.24 9.77 5.77
C GLY A 349 6.33 10.57 5.06
N SER A 350 6.41 11.90 5.27
CA SER A 350 7.47 12.70 4.68
C SER A 350 8.81 12.51 5.40
N TRP A 351 9.89 12.66 4.65
CA TRP A 351 11.26 12.53 5.14
C TRP A 351 11.98 13.88 5.07
N PHE A 352 12.77 14.19 6.09
CA PHE A 352 13.62 15.39 6.09
C PHE A 352 15.03 15.06 6.52
N TRP A 353 15.99 15.65 5.83
CA TRP A 353 17.40 15.62 6.23
C TRP A 353 17.69 16.69 7.26
N THR A 354 18.42 16.33 8.31
CA THR A 354 18.82 17.21 9.41
C THR A 354 20.24 16.87 9.87
N ASN A 355 20.97 17.86 10.38
CA ASN A 355 22.24 17.66 11.09
C ASN A 355 22.06 17.64 12.62
N GLN A 356 20.82 17.39 13.06
CA GLN A 356 20.42 17.26 14.45
C GLN A 356 19.65 15.95 14.59
N PRO A 357 20.34 14.80 14.56
CA PRO A 357 19.69 13.49 14.62
C PRO A 357 18.97 13.28 15.96
N THR A 358 17.93 12.46 15.96
CA THR A 358 17.07 12.22 17.13
C THR A 358 16.98 10.74 17.55
N PRO A 359 18.11 10.01 17.68
CA PRO A 359 18.05 8.59 18.03
C PRO A 359 17.43 8.40 19.42
N GLY A 360 16.50 7.46 19.52
CA GLY A 360 15.69 7.13 20.68
C GLY A 360 14.56 8.12 20.97
N GLN A 361 14.30 9.10 20.10
CA GLN A 361 13.34 10.19 20.34
C GLN A 361 12.49 10.51 19.13
N GLU A 362 11.39 11.23 19.35
CA GLU A 362 10.55 11.74 18.28
C GLU A 362 11.29 12.74 17.38
N ASN A 363 11.10 12.60 16.07
CA ASN A 363 11.76 13.40 15.04
C ASN A 363 11.33 14.87 15.07
N LYS A 364 12.30 15.80 15.04
CA LYS A 364 12.05 17.25 15.13
C LYS A 364 12.30 17.95 13.80
N LYS A 365 11.28 18.61 13.25
CA LYS A 365 11.41 19.42 12.04
C LYS A 365 12.03 20.77 12.38
N ILE A 366 13.33 20.93 12.14
CA ILE A 366 14.02 22.21 12.31
C ILE A 366 14.23 22.84 10.92
N THR A 367 13.48 23.91 10.62
CA THR A 367 13.68 24.72 9.41
C THR A 367 14.94 25.59 9.57
N GLN A 368 16.13 25.02 9.41
CA GLN A 368 17.30 25.82 9.06
C GLN A 368 17.47 25.81 7.54
N LYS A 369 17.60 27.03 6.98
CA LYS A 369 17.77 27.27 5.55
C LYS A 369 19.23 26.97 5.18
N THR A 370 19.58 25.70 5.04
CA THR A 370 20.86 25.28 4.45
C THR A 370 20.71 25.15 2.93
N SER A 371 21.77 25.47 2.19
CA SER A 371 21.86 25.27 0.75
C SER A 371 21.76 23.77 0.42
N ASP A 372 20.67 23.42 -0.26
CA ASP A 372 20.30 22.12 -0.85
C ASP A 372 20.55 20.89 0.05
N PRO A 373 19.56 20.49 0.88
CA PRO A 373 19.64 19.24 1.63
C PRO A 373 19.66 18.02 0.69
N PRO A 374 20.26 16.89 1.11
CA PRO A 374 20.20 15.63 0.38
C PRO A 374 18.76 15.26 0.03
N GLN A 375 18.58 14.42 -0.99
CA GLN A 375 17.25 14.01 -1.45
C GLN A 375 17.03 12.55 -1.02
N THR A 376 16.02 12.34 -0.19
CA THR A 376 15.42 11.02 -0.03
C THR A 376 14.45 10.80 -1.18
N LYS A 377 14.54 9.62 -1.80
CA LYS A 377 13.54 9.14 -2.73
C LYS A 377 12.87 7.95 -2.07
N HIS A 378 11.59 8.11 -1.77
CA HIS A 378 10.76 6.95 -1.54
C HIS A 378 10.59 6.25 -2.89
N SER A 379 11.15 5.05 -3.03
CA SER A 379 11.08 4.26 -4.25
C SER A 379 9.99 3.20 -4.10
N ASP A 380 8.80 3.50 -4.64
CA ASP A 380 8.01 2.48 -5.34
C ASP A 380 8.70 2.29 -6.70
N LEU A 381 9.39 1.17 -6.92
CA LEU A 381 10.13 0.93 -8.16
C LEU A 381 9.19 0.47 -9.29
N THR A 382 8.66 1.40 -10.08
CA THR A 382 8.33 1.15 -11.50
C THR A 382 8.85 2.30 -12.37
N ASN A 383 9.60 1.94 -13.43
CA ASN A 383 10.19 2.77 -14.50
C ASN A 383 11.69 3.13 -14.38
N ASP A 384 12.53 2.29 -14.98
CA ASP A 384 13.47 2.75 -16.03
C ASP A 384 13.91 1.56 -16.90
N LEU A 385 13.38 1.42 -18.11
CA LEU A 385 14.07 0.80 -19.25
C LEU A 385 13.48 1.33 -20.57
N SER A 386 14.27 2.14 -21.29
CA SER A 386 14.10 2.37 -22.73
C SER A 386 14.51 1.14 -23.54
N PRO A 387 13.98 0.92 -24.76
CA PRO A 387 13.97 -0.40 -25.40
C PRO A 387 15.29 -0.73 -26.11
N VAL A 388 15.87 -1.90 -25.81
CA VAL A 388 16.87 -2.57 -26.65
C VAL A 388 16.20 -3.69 -27.44
N GLN A 389 16.43 -3.66 -28.74
CA GLN A 389 15.83 -4.51 -29.77
C GLN A 389 16.23 -5.98 -29.61
N GLN A 390 15.22 -6.86 -29.59
CA GLN A 390 15.36 -8.31 -29.43
C GLN A 390 15.93 -8.98 -30.68
N SER A 391 16.72 -10.05 -30.49
CA SER A 391 16.89 -11.15 -31.45
C SER A 391 16.71 -12.48 -30.71
N PRO A 392 16.11 -13.53 -31.32
CA PRO A 392 15.66 -14.73 -30.60
C PRO A 392 16.78 -15.74 -30.29
N PRO A 393 16.53 -16.70 -29.38
CA PRO A 393 17.55 -17.48 -28.68
C PRO A 393 18.07 -18.68 -29.50
N GLN A 394 19.36 -18.98 -29.39
CA GLN A 394 19.91 -20.26 -29.83
C GLN A 394 19.96 -21.28 -28.69
N THR A 395 19.44 -22.45 -29.03
CA THR A 395 19.39 -23.71 -28.29
C THR A 395 20.74 -24.13 -27.74
N ILE A 396 20.77 -24.46 -26.44
CA ILE A 396 21.89 -25.14 -25.78
C ILE A 396 21.73 -26.64 -26.01
N THR A 397 22.76 -27.32 -26.51
CA THR A 397 22.89 -28.78 -26.33
C THR A 397 24.35 -29.14 -26.11
N ALA A 398 24.55 -29.73 -24.93
CA ALA A 398 25.53 -30.71 -24.48
C ALA A 398 26.96 -30.72 -25.05
N ILE A 399 27.91 -30.63 -24.11
CA ILE A 399 29.34 -30.86 -24.27
C ILE A 399 29.57 -32.39 -24.15
N SER A 400 30.24 -32.99 -25.13
CA SER A 400 31.05 -34.19 -24.91
C SER A 400 32.23 -34.21 -25.89
N GLU A 401 33.37 -34.65 -25.37
CA GLU A 401 34.69 -34.54 -25.96
C GLU A 401 34.96 -35.55 -27.09
N ALA A 402 35.94 -35.17 -27.93
CA ALA A 402 37.10 -35.97 -28.35
C ALA A 402 37.25 -36.38 -29.84
N VAL A 403 38.46 -36.05 -30.31
CA VAL A 403 39.32 -36.71 -31.33
C VAL A 403 39.18 -36.35 -32.82
N SER A 404 40.31 -35.80 -33.30
CA SER A 404 40.87 -35.64 -34.64
C SER A 404 40.57 -36.73 -35.69
N GLN A 405 40.44 -36.33 -36.97
CA GLN A 405 41.40 -36.65 -38.06
C GLN A 405 40.95 -36.12 -39.45
N GLU A 406 41.93 -35.54 -40.14
CA GLU A 406 42.24 -35.54 -41.59
C GLU A 406 41.18 -35.36 -42.72
N LYS A 407 41.34 -34.24 -43.46
CA LYS A 407 41.86 -34.12 -44.86
C LYS A 407 40.98 -34.52 -46.07
N ILE A 408 41.16 -33.70 -47.13
CA ILE A 408 40.89 -33.88 -48.58
C ILE A 408 39.44 -33.56 -49.01
N ALA A 409 39.12 -32.39 -49.59
CA ALA A 409 39.48 -31.79 -50.89
C ALA A 409 38.71 -32.33 -52.12
N VAL A 410 38.48 -31.41 -53.06
CA VAL A 410 38.06 -31.57 -54.48
C VAL A 410 36.53 -31.55 -54.67
N SER A 411 35.92 -30.42 -55.04
CA SER A 411 35.86 -29.80 -56.38
C SER A 411 35.06 -30.62 -57.40
N SER A 412 34.00 -30.03 -57.94
CA SER A 412 33.89 -29.71 -59.37
C SER A 412 32.52 -29.08 -59.65
N LYS A 413 32.50 -27.90 -60.28
CA LYS A 413 32.04 -27.65 -61.67
C LYS A 413 30.51 -27.71 -61.80
N LYS A 414 29.81 -26.85 -62.53
CA LYS A 414 30.17 -25.87 -63.58
C LYS A 414 28.84 -25.16 -63.95
N ILE A 415 28.90 -23.84 -64.22
CA ILE A 415 28.43 -23.19 -65.49
C ILE A 415 26.92 -23.17 -65.80
N ASP A 416 26.30 -22.10 -66.34
CA ASP A 416 26.73 -20.78 -66.84
C ASP A 416 25.50 -19.86 -66.97
N ASN A 417 25.77 -18.56 -66.81
CA ASN A 417 25.35 -17.40 -67.64
C ASN A 417 23.88 -17.19 -68.02
N TYR A 418 23.38 -15.96 -67.80
CA TYR A 418 23.39 -14.91 -68.85
C TYR A 418 23.26 -13.49 -68.26
N ALA A 419 23.82 -12.55 -69.02
CA ALA A 419 24.15 -11.18 -68.67
C ALA A 419 23.01 -10.15 -68.83
N THR A 420 23.29 -8.98 -68.25
CA THR A 420 22.70 -7.62 -68.22
C THR A 420 22.58 -6.92 -69.61
N PRO A 421 22.32 -5.58 -69.78
CA PRO A 421 21.71 -4.49 -68.98
C PRO A 421 20.78 -3.49 -69.79
N ALA A 422 20.29 -2.43 -69.10
CA ALA A 422 19.91 -1.07 -69.58
C ALA A 422 18.57 -0.92 -70.37
N ASP A 423 17.84 0.20 -70.42
CA ASP A 423 18.09 1.63 -70.16
C ASP A 423 16.74 2.38 -69.89
N SER A 424 16.80 3.61 -69.36
CA SER A 424 15.66 4.58 -69.16
C SER A 424 15.24 5.25 -70.51
N PRO A 425 14.15 6.08 -70.66
CA PRO A 425 13.88 7.32 -69.89
C PRO A 425 12.40 7.77 -69.69
N ASP A 426 12.28 8.92 -69.04
CA ASP A 426 11.13 9.75 -68.60
C ASP A 426 9.95 10.03 -69.56
N GLU A 427 8.74 10.20 -68.99
CA GLU A 427 7.89 11.41 -69.16
C GLU A 427 6.72 11.47 -68.11
N LYS A 428 6.41 12.70 -67.65
CA LYS A 428 5.36 13.13 -66.67
C LYS A 428 4.20 13.83 -67.46
N PRO A 429 3.12 14.44 -66.89
CA PRO A 429 2.49 14.41 -65.55
C PRO A 429 0.92 14.36 -65.52
N LEU A 430 0.36 14.44 -64.29
CA LEU A 430 -0.99 14.84 -63.78
C LEU A 430 -1.70 13.70 -63.02
N SER A 431 -2.37 13.88 -61.89
CA SER A 431 -2.70 15.00 -60.99
C SER A 431 -3.28 14.39 -59.70
N GLN A 432 -2.96 14.90 -58.50
CA GLN A 432 -3.80 14.73 -57.29
C GLN A 432 -3.62 15.92 -56.32
N THR A 433 -4.71 16.69 -56.18
CA THR A 433 -5.16 17.45 -55.01
C THR A 433 -5.33 16.50 -53.81
N GLN A 434 -5.12 16.83 -52.54
CA GLN A 434 -5.56 18.00 -51.77
C GLN A 434 -4.81 18.00 -50.42
N ALA A 435 -4.39 19.17 -49.95
CA ALA A 435 -3.95 19.41 -48.57
C ALA A 435 -4.80 20.54 -47.99
N ALA A 436 -5.26 20.39 -46.75
CA ALA A 436 -5.64 21.52 -45.90
C ALA A 436 -5.49 21.12 -44.43
N VAL A 437 -4.49 21.74 -43.79
CA VAL A 437 -4.22 21.74 -42.36
C VAL A 437 -4.99 22.92 -41.75
N SER A 438 -5.67 22.70 -40.62
CA SER A 438 -6.24 23.78 -39.80
C SER A 438 -5.57 23.77 -38.43
N TYR A 439 -4.93 24.90 -38.13
CA TYR A 439 -4.33 25.29 -36.86
C TYR A 439 -5.34 26.12 -36.06
N VAL A 440 -5.55 25.81 -34.77
CA VAL A 440 -5.72 26.78 -33.66
C VAL A 440 -5.24 26.07 -32.39
N PRO A 441 -4.44 26.70 -31.50
CA PRO A 441 -5.07 27.43 -30.38
C PRO A 441 -4.27 28.66 -29.87
N ALA A 442 -4.96 29.64 -29.31
CA ALA A 442 -4.50 30.39 -28.13
C ALA A 442 -5.64 31.28 -27.60
N VAL A 443 -6.25 30.88 -26.48
CA VAL A 443 -6.89 31.84 -25.57
C VAL A 443 -6.33 31.55 -24.18
N ALA A 444 -5.60 32.52 -23.66
CA ALA A 444 -5.06 32.52 -22.31
C ALA A 444 -6.18 32.51 -21.28
N GLN A 445 -6.06 31.68 -20.24
CA GLN A 445 -6.71 31.93 -18.96
C GLN A 445 -5.67 31.96 -17.84
N ILE A 446 -5.94 32.91 -16.96
CA ILE A 446 -5.07 33.43 -15.91
C ILE A 446 -5.07 32.43 -14.75
N ALA A 447 -3.88 31.98 -14.34
CA ALA A 447 -3.71 31.17 -13.14
C ALA A 447 -3.80 32.05 -11.90
N GLU A 448 -4.87 31.93 -11.12
CA GLU A 448 -4.87 32.38 -9.73
C GLU A 448 -4.13 31.37 -8.86
N LYS A 449 -3.14 31.87 -8.13
CA LYS A 449 -2.28 31.15 -7.22
C LYS A 449 -3.04 30.83 -5.93
N SER A 450 -3.52 29.60 -5.76
CA SER A 450 -4.05 29.11 -4.49
C SER A 450 -2.89 28.76 -3.55
N SER A 451 -2.80 29.46 -2.42
CA SER A 451 -1.92 29.08 -1.31
C SER A 451 -2.56 27.94 -0.52
N ASP A 452 -1.88 26.80 -0.45
CA ASP A 452 -2.28 25.66 0.37
C ASP A 452 -2.24 26.02 1.86
N PHE A 453 -3.42 26.29 2.42
CA PHE A 453 -3.65 26.32 3.87
C PHE A 453 -4.29 24.99 4.26
N SER A 454 -3.61 24.21 5.09
CA SER A 454 -4.21 23.00 5.65
C SER A 454 -5.32 23.40 6.65
N PRO A 455 -6.56 22.91 6.48
CA PRO A 455 -7.67 23.28 7.35
C PRO A 455 -7.47 22.86 8.81
N LEU A 456 -6.63 21.83 9.05
CA LEU A 456 -6.29 21.36 10.40
C LEU A 456 -5.40 22.35 11.17
N LEU A 457 -4.39 22.95 10.52
CA LEU A 457 -3.55 23.99 11.14
C LEU A 457 -4.31 25.29 11.37
N ALA A 458 -5.24 25.63 10.47
CA ALA A 458 -6.14 26.77 10.67
C ALA A 458 -7.03 26.57 11.90
N LEU A 459 -7.55 25.35 12.12
CA LEU A 459 -8.39 25.03 13.28
C LEU A 459 -7.58 25.02 14.59
N ALA A 460 -6.37 24.44 14.60
CA ALA A 460 -5.49 24.44 15.77
C ALA A 460 -5.04 25.85 16.17
N ALA A 461 -4.74 26.73 15.19
CA ALA A 461 -4.39 28.12 15.44
C ALA A 461 -5.58 28.92 16.03
N ILE A 462 -6.80 28.65 15.56
CA ILE A 462 -8.03 29.32 16.05
C ILE A 462 -8.37 28.88 17.49
N VAL A 463 -8.23 27.60 17.82
CA VAL A 463 -8.46 27.08 19.19
C VAL A 463 -7.37 27.56 20.16
N GLY A 464 -6.10 27.58 19.72
CA GLY A 464 -5.00 28.10 20.53
C GLY A 464 -5.18 29.59 20.87
N LEU A 465 -5.50 30.44 19.88
CA LEU A 465 -5.69 31.88 20.09
C LEU A 465 -6.89 32.21 20.99
N SER A 466 -7.94 31.38 20.99
CA SER A 466 -9.11 31.58 21.83
C SER A 466 -8.86 31.20 23.30
N CYS A 467 -8.07 30.15 23.58
CA CYS A 467 -7.63 29.80 24.94
C CYS A 467 -6.72 30.86 25.57
N PHE A 468 -5.80 31.46 24.82
CA PHE A 468 -4.93 32.55 25.32
C PHE A 468 -5.71 33.83 25.66
N SER A 469 -6.79 34.13 24.92
CA SER A 469 -7.63 35.30 25.19
C SER A 469 -8.44 35.18 26.50
N GLY A 470 -8.91 33.96 26.82
CA GLY A 470 -9.67 33.69 28.04
C GLY A 470 -8.81 33.82 29.31
N ILE A 471 -7.59 33.28 29.26
CA ILE A 471 -6.64 33.33 30.40
C ILE A 471 -6.18 34.77 30.67
N ALA A 472 -5.90 35.56 29.64
CA ALA A 472 -5.52 36.97 29.79
C ALA A 472 -6.64 37.81 30.44
N ILE A 473 -7.91 37.58 30.07
CA ILE A 473 -9.06 38.31 30.64
C ILE A 473 -9.25 37.98 32.14
N VAL A 474 -9.06 36.71 32.53
CA VAL A 474 -9.14 36.29 33.94
C VAL A 474 -7.97 36.85 34.76
N TYR A 475 -6.76 36.84 34.19
CA TYR A 475 -5.55 37.37 34.83
C TYR A 475 -5.64 38.89 35.09
N PHE A 476 -6.07 39.67 34.11
CA PHE A 476 -6.21 41.13 34.26
C PHE A 476 -7.38 41.54 35.18
N LYS A 477 -8.44 40.72 35.30
CA LYS A 477 -9.51 40.94 36.29
C LYS A 477 -9.04 40.68 37.72
N ARG A 478 -8.23 39.64 37.97
CA ARG A 478 -7.68 39.36 39.31
C ARG A 478 -6.67 40.41 39.76
N LYS A 479 -5.77 40.87 38.88
CA LYS A 479 -4.78 41.90 39.22
C LYS A 479 -5.42 43.23 39.65
N LYS A 480 -6.51 43.64 38.98
CA LYS A 480 -7.23 44.89 39.28
C LYS A 480 -8.06 44.85 40.57
N LEU A 481 -8.33 43.67 41.12
CA LEU A 481 -8.97 43.49 42.43
C LEU A 481 -7.95 43.57 43.57
N ILE A 482 -6.72 43.09 43.35
CA ILE A 482 -5.63 43.14 44.33
C ILE A 482 -5.07 44.56 44.49
N ASP A 483 -5.02 45.36 43.42
CA ASP A 483 -4.58 46.77 43.48
C ASP A 483 -5.65 47.73 44.06
N ARG A 484 -6.77 47.21 44.60
CA ARG A 484 -7.92 47.97 45.13
C ARG A 484 -8.27 47.64 46.59
N GLU A 485 -7.51 46.77 47.23
CA GLU A 485 -7.41 46.66 48.69
C GLU A 485 -6.12 47.36 49.13
#